data_AF-A0A2H3JD11-F1
#
_entry.id   AF-A0A2H3JD11-F1
#
_cell.length_a   1.000
_cell.length_b   1.000
_cell.length_c   1.000
_cell.angle_alpha   90.00
_cell.angle_beta   90.00
_cell.angle_gamma   90.00
#
_symmetry.space_group_name_H-M   'P 1'
#
loop_
_entity.id
_entity.type
_entity.pdbx_description
1 polymer ?
#
loop_
_entity_poly.entity_id
_entity_poly.type
_entity_poly.pdbx_seq_one_letter_code
_entity_poly.pdbx_strand_id
1 'polypeptide(L)'
;MSLAPNRFMQSVHTEFPDNSDMKIVSLYAQGHSYPGYGDRHVLLQWDNGIDQSGSTVTQIVQLSGQVGSYAFYHPVVKRRSKRAYKENVYYELGAFPRVQRDLIVELATKVEFSATSVVNGCRAWTRDLLQAMVQAGLISQWRFEELEEEIPLVKRRPEA
;
A
#
# COMPACT_ATOMS: atom_id res chain seq x y z
N MET A 1 -5.17 -15.27 -8.18
CA MET A 1 -4.89 -16.01 -6.92
C MET A 1 -3.79 -15.28 -6.19
N SER A 2 -4.07 -14.70 -5.01
CA SER A 2 -3.03 -14.06 -4.17
C SER A 2 -2.19 -15.16 -3.50
N LEU A 3 -0.87 -15.02 -3.52
CA LEU A 3 0.03 -15.94 -2.83
C LEU A 3 0.03 -15.63 -1.33
N ALA A 4 -0.04 -16.68 -0.51
CA ALA A 4 0.16 -16.55 0.93
C ALA A 4 1.53 -15.91 1.22
N PRO A 5 1.65 -15.04 2.23
CA PRO A 5 2.92 -14.40 2.57
C PRO A 5 3.99 -15.46 2.81
N ASN A 6 5.14 -15.32 2.15
CA ASN A 6 6.28 -16.20 2.36
C ASN A 6 6.70 -16.17 3.85
N ARG A 7 7.24 -17.26 4.41
CA ARG A 7 7.66 -17.34 5.84
C ARG A 7 8.56 -16.17 6.27
N PHE A 8 9.28 -15.56 5.33
CA PHE A 8 10.13 -14.39 5.52
C PHE A 8 9.39 -13.07 5.78
N MET A 9 8.08 -12.97 5.56
CA MET A 9 7.33 -11.73 5.81
C MET A 9 6.90 -11.52 7.27
N GLN A 10 7.06 -12.54 8.13
CA GLN A 10 6.68 -12.52 9.56
C GLN A 10 5.33 -11.82 9.79
N SER A 11 4.33 -12.17 8.97
CA SER A 11 3.00 -11.58 9.06
C SER A 11 2.31 -12.04 10.34
N VAL A 12 1.77 -11.10 11.10
CA VAL A 12 1.09 -11.36 12.40
C VAL A 12 -0.43 -11.30 12.25
N HIS A 13 -0.93 -11.51 11.02
CA HIS A 13 -2.35 -11.39 10.70
C HIS A 13 -3.24 -12.32 11.54
N THR A 14 -2.77 -13.51 11.91
CA THR A 14 -3.57 -14.43 12.75
C THR A 14 -3.78 -13.87 14.17
N GLU A 15 -2.81 -13.11 14.70
CA GLU A 15 -2.92 -12.45 16.01
C GLU A 15 -3.70 -11.12 15.91
N PHE A 16 -3.54 -10.41 14.78
CA PHE A 16 -4.15 -9.10 14.53
C PHE A 16 -4.84 -9.07 13.17
N PRO A 17 -5.98 -9.76 13.02
CA PRO A 17 -6.71 -9.77 11.75
C PRO A 17 -7.36 -8.42 11.48
N ASP A 18 -7.74 -8.18 10.22
CA ASP A 18 -8.68 -7.09 9.95
C ASP A 18 -10.05 -7.40 10.58
N ASN A 19 -10.77 -6.38 11.03
CA ASN A 19 -12.02 -6.49 11.79
C ASN A 19 -13.15 -5.68 11.13
N SER A 20 -14.29 -5.52 11.80
CA SER A 20 -15.46 -4.80 11.27
C SER A 20 -15.42 -3.28 11.45
N ASP A 21 -14.42 -2.75 12.15
CA ASP A 21 -14.37 -1.32 12.49
C ASP A 21 -14.16 -0.45 11.26
N MET A 22 -14.59 0.81 11.33
CA MET A 22 -14.15 1.84 10.39
C MET A 22 -12.66 2.10 10.61
N LYS A 23 -11.88 2.10 9.53
CA LYS A 23 -10.43 2.32 9.61
C LYS A 23 -9.98 3.37 8.63
N ILE A 24 -9.07 4.22 9.08
CA ILE A 24 -8.37 5.15 8.20
C ILE A 24 -7.40 4.34 7.33
N VAL A 25 -7.64 4.37 6.03
CA VAL A 25 -6.68 3.86 5.04
C VAL A 25 -5.83 5.03 4.60
N SER A 26 -4.50 4.85 4.64
CA SER A 26 -3.55 5.88 4.26
C SER A 26 -2.58 5.38 3.20
N LEU A 27 -2.20 6.27 2.29
CA LEU A 27 -1.05 6.10 1.43
C LEU A 27 0.21 6.50 2.21
N TYR A 28 1.07 5.52 2.45
CA TYR A 28 2.39 5.72 3.03
C TYR A 28 3.38 6.07 1.94
N ALA A 29 4.25 7.05 2.22
CA ALA A 29 5.42 7.34 1.41
C ALA A 29 6.67 7.43 2.29
N GLN A 30 7.73 6.73 1.90
CA GLN A 30 8.98 6.71 2.65
C GLN A 30 9.65 8.09 2.65
N GLY A 31 10.10 8.53 3.83
CA GLY A 31 10.81 9.80 4.03
C GLY A 31 9.91 11.04 3.89
N HIS A 32 10.32 12.14 4.54
CA HIS A 32 9.63 13.43 4.46
C HIS A 32 9.85 14.19 3.15
N SER A 33 10.91 13.86 2.41
CA SER A 33 11.22 14.48 1.12
C SER A 33 11.68 13.41 0.13
N TYR A 34 11.48 13.69 -1.14
CA TYR A 34 11.95 12.85 -2.23
C TYR A 34 12.69 13.73 -3.25
N PRO A 35 13.96 13.43 -3.56
CA PRO A 35 14.80 14.32 -4.36
C PRO A 35 14.48 14.28 -5.87
N GLY A 36 13.38 13.63 -6.28
CA GLY A 36 12.98 13.49 -7.68
C GLY A 36 13.57 12.28 -8.40
N TYR A 37 14.63 11.66 -7.87
CA TYR A 37 15.29 10.48 -8.44
C TYR A 37 15.39 9.31 -7.46
N GLY A 38 15.58 8.10 -7.99
CA GLY A 38 15.66 6.86 -7.22
C GLY A 38 14.28 6.27 -6.86
N ASP A 39 14.27 5.26 -5.99
CA ASP A 39 13.05 4.63 -5.52
C ASP A 39 12.54 5.28 -4.23
N ARG A 40 11.27 5.66 -4.23
CA ARG A 40 10.51 6.01 -3.02
C ARG A 40 9.50 4.92 -2.77
N HIS A 41 9.63 4.23 -1.64
CA HIS A 41 8.71 3.17 -1.29
C HIS A 41 7.34 3.75 -0.92
N VAL A 42 6.30 3.23 -1.57
CA VAL A 42 4.90 3.64 -1.36
C VAL A 42 4.02 2.41 -1.18
N LEU A 43 3.05 2.50 -0.27
CA LEU A 43 2.11 1.42 0.04
C LEU A 43 0.81 1.96 0.61
N LEU A 44 -0.27 1.20 0.51
CA LEU A 44 -1.49 1.46 1.28
C LEU A 44 -1.41 0.70 2.60
N GLN A 45 -1.93 1.30 3.67
CA GLN A 45 -2.02 0.64 4.96
C GLN A 45 -3.17 1.16 5.82
N TRP A 46 -3.55 0.35 6.81
CA TRP A 46 -4.44 0.72 7.90
C TRP A 46 -4.07 -0.05 9.17
N ASP A 47 -4.51 0.45 10.32
CA ASP A 47 -4.18 -0.14 11.62
C ASP A 47 -5.14 -1.29 11.97
N ASN A 48 -4.60 -2.44 12.36
CA ASN A 48 -5.35 -3.59 12.89
C ASN A 48 -5.42 -3.60 14.42
N GLY A 49 -4.64 -2.76 15.09
CA GLY A 49 -4.69 -2.61 16.54
C GLY A 49 -3.34 -2.19 17.12
N ILE A 50 -3.21 -2.37 18.44
CA ILE A 50 -2.00 -2.09 19.20
C ILE A 50 -1.62 -3.37 19.93
N ASP A 51 -0.34 -3.75 19.87
CA ASP A 51 0.15 -4.92 20.60
C ASP A 51 0.44 -4.61 22.09
N GLN A 52 0.81 -5.65 22.85
CA GLN A 52 1.11 -5.52 24.28
C GLN A 52 2.25 -4.55 24.59
N SER A 53 3.14 -4.27 23.62
CA SER A 53 4.25 -3.32 23.77
C SER A 53 3.84 -1.87 23.47
N GLY A 54 2.60 -1.64 23.06
CA GLY A 54 2.13 -0.32 22.60
C GLY A 54 2.59 0.00 21.17
N SER A 55 2.97 -1.00 20.38
CA SER A 55 3.32 -0.83 18.97
C SER A 55 2.09 -1.02 18.09
N THR A 56 1.89 -0.12 17.12
CA THR A 56 0.78 -0.23 16.17
C THR A 56 1.02 -1.41 15.23
N VAL A 57 -0.02 -2.20 14.99
CA VAL A 57 0.00 -3.32 14.06
C VAL A 57 -0.74 -2.90 12.81
N THR A 58 -0.07 -2.89 11.65
CA THR A 58 -0.65 -2.37 10.40
C THR A 58 -0.80 -3.46 9.35
N GLN A 59 -1.92 -3.43 8.64
CA GLN A 59 -2.11 -4.20 7.41
C GLN A 59 -1.61 -3.38 6.23
N ILE A 60 -0.90 -4.04 5.32
CA ILE A 60 -0.21 -3.42 4.19
C ILE A 60 -0.72 -4.02 2.89
N VAL A 61 -0.94 -3.15 1.90
CA VAL A 61 -1.23 -3.49 0.51
C VAL A 61 -0.16 -2.83 -0.35
N GLN A 62 0.69 -3.66 -0.97
CA GLN A 62 1.81 -3.18 -1.78
C GLN A 62 2.28 -4.23 -2.79
N LEU A 63 2.87 -3.76 -3.88
CA LEU A 63 3.77 -4.58 -4.68
C LEU A 63 5.12 -4.70 -3.95
N SER A 64 5.50 -5.92 -3.59
CA SER A 64 6.74 -6.22 -2.87
C SER A 64 7.85 -6.60 -3.84
N GLY A 65 9.09 -6.33 -3.45
CA GLY A 65 10.27 -6.71 -4.23
C GLY A 65 11.07 -5.51 -4.71
N GLN A 66 11.91 -5.76 -5.71
CA GLN A 66 12.81 -4.77 -6.32
C GLN A 66 12.78 -4.94 -7.83
N VAL A 67 13.45 -4.03 -8.54
CA VAL A 67 13.63 -4.06 -10.00
C VAL A 67 13.97 -5.48 -10.47
N GLY A 68 13.17 -6.03 -11.40
CA GLY A 68 13.34 -7.37 -11.95
C GLY A 68 12.83 -8.53 -11.08
N SER A 69 12.25 -8.26 -9.91
CA SER A 69 11.75 -9.31 -8.99
C SER A 69 10.61 -8.78 -8.11
N TYR A 70 9.42 -8.62 -8.70
CA TYR A 70 8.21 -8.18 -8.02
C TYR A 70 7.23 -9.31 -7.73
N ALA A 71 6.50 -9.19 -6.62
CA ALA A 71 5.40 -10.06 -6.25
C ALA A 71 4.38 -9.34 -5.37
N PHE A 72 3.11 -9.72 -5.50
CA PHE A 72 2.03 -9.22 -4.65
C PHE A 72 1.61 -10.29 -3.64
N TYR A 73 1.60 -9.93 -2.36
CA TYR A 73 1.22 -10.81 -1.25
C TYR A 73 0.13 -10.14 -0.41
N HIS A 74 -0.86 -10.90 0.00
CA HIS A 74 -1.91 -10.43 0.91
C HIS A 74 -2.50 -11.60 1.72
N PRO A 75 -2.86 -11.43 3.00
CA PRO A 75 -2.64 -10.25 3.84
C PRO A 75 -1.20 -10.15 4.37
N VAL A 76 -0.63 -8.95 4.37
CA VAL A 76 0.64 -8.66 5.03
C VAL A 76 0.38 -7.75 6.22
N VAL A 77 0.55 -8.26 7.44
CA VAL A 77 0.33 -7.50 8.67
C VAL A 77 1.63 -7.42 9.47
N LYS A 78 2.07 -6.21 9.83
CA LYS A 78 3.36 -5.98 10.49
C LYS A 78 3.22 -5.10 11.72
N ARG A 79 4.01 -5.39 12.75
CA ARG A 79 4.26 -4.47 13.87
C ARG A 79 5.09 -3.29 13.36
N ARG A 80 4.65 -2.06 13.65
CA ARG A 80 5.34 -0.83 13.28
C ARG A 80 5.93 -0.19 14.53
N SER A 81 7.19 0.21 14.42
CA SER A 81 7.83 0.99 15.49
C SER A 81 7.28 2.42 15.49
N LYS A 82 7.24 3.06 16.66
CA LYS A 82 6.87 4.48 16.79
C LYS A 82 7.74 5.40 15.92
N ARG A 83 8.99 4.99 15.67
CA ARG A 83 9.93 5.69 14.79
C ARG A 83 9.43 5.73 13.33
N ALA A 84 8.85 4.63 12.84
CA ALA A 84 8.33 4.57 11.47
C ALA A 84 7.21 5.61 11.20
N TYR A 85 6.42 5.98 12.21
CA TYR A 85 5.42 7.04 12.08
C TYR A 85 6.02 8.45 12.06
N LYS A 86 7.20 8.64 12.66
CA LYS A 86 7.86 9.96 12.75
C LYS A 86 8.74 10.30 11.54
N GLU A 87 9.13 9.31 10.75
CA GLU A 87 10.12 9.48 9.67
C GLU A 87 9.52 9.40 8.26
N ASN A 88 8.21 9.15 8.16
CA ASN A 88 7.55 8.90 6.89
C ASN A 88 6.26 9.70 6.80
N VAL A 89 5.76 9.87 5.58
CA VAL A 89 4.53 10.63 5.33
C VAL A 89 3.36 9.67 5.13
N TYR A 90 2.20 10.07 5.65
CA TYR A 90 0.97 9.30 5.65
C TYR A 90 -0.13 10.22 5.15
N TYR A 91 -0.67 9.91 3.97
CA TYR A 91 -1.74 10.68 3.37
C TYR A 91 -3.04 9.91 3.53
N GLU A 92 -3.96 10.42 4.34
CA GLU A 92 -5.24 9.76 4.58
C GLU A 92 -6.09 9.73 3.31
N LEU A 93 -6.58 8.55 2.93
CA LEU A 93 -7.48 8.37 1.80
C LEU A 93 -8.95 8.47 2.23
N GLY A 94 -9.22 8.16 3.50
CA GLY A 94 -10.56 8.18 4.09
C GLY A 94 -10.74 7.10 5.15
N ALA A 95 -11.91 7.13 5.80
CA ALA A 95 -12.36 6.09 6.71
C ALA A 95 -13.20 5.07 5.93
N PHE A 96 -12.77 3.81 5.92
CA PHE A 96 -13.41 2.75 5.16
C PHE A 96 -13.96 1.67 6.12
N PRO A 97 -15.19 1.16 5.93
CA PRO A 97 -15.66 -0.06 6.57
C PRO A 97 -14.98 -1.28 5.96
N ARG A 98 -15.12 -2.43 6.61
CA ARG A 98 -14.50 -3.69 6.18
C ARG A 98 -14.76 -4.02 4.71
N VAL A 99 -16.02 -3.93 4.27
CA VAL A 99 -16.41 -4.25 2.89
C VAL A 99 -15.70 -3.39 1.83
N GLN A 100 -15.43 -2.11 2.13
CA GLN A 100 -14.68 -1.26 1.22
C GLN A 100 -13.18 -1.57 1.26
N ARG A 101 -12.64 -1.96 2.42
CA ARG A 101 -11.24 -2.42 2.50
C ARG A 101 -11.02 -3.75 1.76
N ASP A 102 -11.97 -4.67 1.84
CA ASP A 102 -11.95 -5.90 1.06
C ASP A 102 -11.98 -5.58 -0.45
N LEU A 103 -12.77 -4.59 -0.87
CA LEU A 103 -12.76 -4.10 -2.26
C LEU A 103 -11.41 -3.49 -2.66
N ILE A 104 -10.75 -2.72 -1.79
CA ILE A 104 -9.38 -2.21 -2.04
C ILE A 104 -8.41 -3.38 -2.31
N VAL A 105 -8.48 -4.44 -1.49
CA VAL A 105 -7.65 -5.64 -1.67
C VAL A 105 -7.99 -6.35 -2.98
N GLU A 106 -9.27 -6.48 -3.31
CA GLU A 106 -9.71 -7.10 -4.57
C GLU A 106 -9.17 -6.32 -5.77
N LEU A 107 -9.29 -4.99 -5.77
CA LEU A 107 -8.74 -4.11 -6.81
C LEU A 107 -7.22 -4.28 -6.91
N ALA A 108 -6.52 -4.36 -5.77
CA ALA A 108 -5.07 -4.61 -5.75
C ALA A 108 -4.68 -5.94 -6.41
N THR A 109 -5.48 -7.00 -6.26
CA THR A 109 -5.21 -8.28 -6.95
C THR A 109 -5.41 -8.22 -8.46
N LYS A 110 -6.14 -7.21 -8.96
CA LYS A 110 -6.44 -7.01 -10.39
C LYS A 110 -5.46 -6.05 -11.07
N VAL A 111 -4.66 -5.30 -10.31
CA VAL A 111 -3.63 -4.43 -10.89
C VAL A 111 -2.53 -5.30 -11.49
N GLU A 112 -2.45 -5.29 -12.81
CA GLU A 112 -1.45 -6.04 -13.57
C GLU A 112 -0.03 -5.54 -13.29
N PHE A 113 0.94 -6.45 -13.21
CA PHE A 113 2.36 -6.09 -13.16
C PHE A 113 3.20 -7.19 -13.79
N SER A 114 4.36 -6.82 -14.34
CA SER A 114 5.37 -7.77 -14.74
C SER A 114 6.30 -8.05 -13.56
N ALA A 115 6.41 -9.31 -13.14
CA ALA A 115 7.29 -9.72 -12.06
C ALA A 115 8.77 -9.41 -12.35
N THR A 116 9.14 -9.33 -13.62
CA THR A 116 10.50 -9.04 -14.08
C THR A 116 10.67 -7.61 -14.59
N SER A 117 9.70 -6.71 -14.33
CA SER A 117 9.77 -5.34 -14.84
C SER A 117 11.00 -4.61 -14.32
N VAL A 118 11.67 -3.90 -15.23
CA VAL A 118 12.76 -2.96 -14.90
C VAL A 118 12.34 -1.50 -15.03
N VAL A 119 11.13 -1.23 -15.54
CA VAL A 119 10.61 0.11 -15.84
C VAL A 119 9.39 0.48 -15.00
N ASN A 120 8.57 -0.50 -14.59
CA ASN A 120 7.37 -0.30 -13.79
C ASN A 120 7.54 -0.93 -12.41
N GLY A 121 7.79 -0.10 -11.41
CA GLY A 121 7.95 -0.53 -10.02
C GLY A 121 6.72 -0.32 -9.14
N CYS A 122 6.93 -0.41 -7.82
CA CYS A 122 5.87 -0.25 -6.82
C CYS A 122 5.07 1.06 -6.94
N ARG A 123 5.70 2.17 -7.35
CA ARG A 123 5.00 3.45 -7.56
C ARG A 123 3.99 3.40 -8.70
N ALA A 124 4.36 2.79 -9.83
CA ALA A 124 3.45 2.66 -10.96
C ALA A 124 2.27 1.74 -10.61
N TRP A 125 2.55 0.63 -9.92
CA TRP A 125 1.52 -0.26 -9.42
C TRP A 125 0.57 0.43 -8.42
N THR A 126 1.10 1.18 -7.46
CA THR A 126 0.28 1.92 -6.48
C THR A 126 -0.56 3.01 -7.14
N ARG A 127 -0.02 3.68 -8.16
CA ARG A 127 -0.77 4.64 -8.97
C ARG A 127 -1.98 4.00 -9.63
N ASP A 128 -1.78 2.85 -10.28
CA ASP A 128 -2.86 2.14 -10.97
C ASP A 128 -3.91 1.61 -9.98
N LEU A 129 -3.49 1.18 -8.78
CA LEU A 129 -4.41 0.85 -7.69
C LEU A 129 -5.26 2.05 -7.28
N LEU A 130 -4.67 3.22 -7.08
CA LEU A 130 -5.40 4.43 -6.72
C LEU A 130 -6.38 4.84 -7.82
N GLN A 131 -6.01 4.70 -9.10
CA GLN A 131 -6.95 4.92 -10.21
C GLN A 131 -8.12 3.93 -10.20
N ALA A 132 -7.86 2.66 -9.90
CA ALA A 132 -8.91 1.65 -9.75
C ALA A 132 -9.84 1.98 -8.57
N MET A 133 -9.30 2.52 -7.47
CA MET A 133 -10.09 3.02 -6.34
C MET A 133 -10.95 4.24 -6.71
N VAL A 134 -10.45 5.16 -7.54
CA VAL A 134 -11.26 6.27 -8.08
C VAL A 134 -12.43 5.72 -8.91
N GLN A 135 -12.16 4.79 -9.83
CA GLN A 135 -13.18 4.18 -10.68
C GLN A 135 -14.24 3.43 -9.87
N ALA A 136 -13.86 2.82 -8.74
CA ALA A 136 -14.77 2.18 -7.81
C ALA A 136 -15.51 3.14 -6.86
N GLY A 137 -15.25 4.45 -6.96
CA GLY A 137 -15.87 5.47 -6.10
C GLY A 137 -15.38 5.45 -4.65
N LEU A 138 -14.23 4.82 -4.37
CA LEU A 138 -13.65 4.74 -3.03
C LEU A 138 -12.89 6.01 -2.62
N ILE A 139 -12.29 6.69 -3.60
CA ILE A 139 -11.66 8.00 -3.43
C ILE A 139 -12.09 8.92 -4.57
N SER A 140 -12.06 10.24 -4.35
CA SER A 140 -12.40 11.21 -5.40
C SER A 140 -11.24 11.38 -6.38
N GLN A 141 -11.56 11.77 -7.62
CA GLN A 141 -10.58 12.16 -8.62
C GLN A 141 -9.67 13.30 -8.11
N TRP A 142 -10.25 14.29 -7.43
CA TRP A 142 -9.52 15.37 -6.79
C TRP A 142 -8.47 14.86 -5.78
N ARG A 143 -8.85 13.93 -4.90
CA ARG A 143 -7.91 13.37 -3.92
C ARG A 143 -6.78 12.60 -4.60
N PHE A 144 -7.07 11.91 -5.71
CA PHE A 144 -6.04 11.24 -6.49
C PHE A 144 -5.04 12.22 -7.10
N GLU A 145 -5.51 13.33 -7.69
CA GLU A 145 -4.66 14.36 -8.28
C GLU A 145 -3.75 15.03 -7.26
N GLU A 146 -4.29 15.38 -6.08
CA GLU A 146 -3.51 15.92 -4.96
C GLU A 146 -2.36 14.98 -4.56
N LEU A 147 -2.62 13.67 -4.49
CA LEU A 147 -1.60 12.67 -4.16
C LEU A 147 -0.54 12.52 -5.27
N GLU A 148 -0.92 12.65 -6.55
CA GLU A 148 0.04 12.62 -7.67
C GLU A 148 1.00 13.82 -7.65
N GLU A 149 0.53 14.98 -7.17
CA GLU A 149 1.36 16.18 -7.02
C GLU A 149 2.34 16.05 -5.85
N GLU A 150 1.88 15.54 -4.70
CA GLU A 150 2.70 15.43 -3.48
C GLU A 150 3.66 14.22 -3.51
N ILE A 151 3.23 13.14 -4.16
CA ILE A 151 4.00 11.92 -4.36
C ILE A 151 4.09 11.72 -5.87
N PRO A 152 5.27 11.88 -6.50
CA PRO A 152 5.39 11.65 -7.93
C PRO A 152 5.20 10.16 -8.24
N LEU A 153 3.93 9.77 -8.39
CA LEU A 153 3.45 8.45 -8.75
C LEU A 153 3.68 8.28 -10.24
N VAL A 154 4.56 7.36 -10.59
CA VAL A 154 5.02 7.21 -11.98
C VAL A 154 3.91 6.60 -12.82
N LYS A 155 3.57 7.22 -13.95
CA LYS A 155 2.68 6.62 -14.95
C LYS A 155 3.31 5.34 -15.51
N ARG A 156 2.52 4.27 -15.62
CA ARG A 156 2.96 3.03 -16.25
C ARG A 156 3.48 3.28 -17.66
N ARG A 157 4.56 2.59 -18.01
CA ARG A 157 5.18 2.62 -19.34
C ARG A 157 5.10 1.24 -19.99
N PRO A 158 5.20 1.14 -21.32
CA PRO A 158 5.38 -0.14 -21.99
C PRO A 158 6.59 -0.88 -21.41
N GLU A 159 6.48 -2.20 -21.21
CA GLU A 159 7.62 -3.04 -20.88
C GLU A 159 8.58 -3.08 -22.09
N ALA A 160 9.89 -3.20 -21.81
CA ALA A 160 10.93 -3.32 -22.83
C ALA A 160 11.16 -4.78 -23.25
#